data_AF-A0A950YAV8-F1
#
_entry.id   AF-A0A950YAV8-F1
#
_cell.length_a   1.000
_cell.length_b   1.000
_cell.length_c   1.000
_cell.angle_alpha   90.00
_cell.angle_beta   90.00
_cell.angle_gamma   90.00
#
_symmetry.space_group_name_H-M   'P 1'
#
loop_
_entity.id
_entity.type
_entity.pdbx_description
1 polymer ?
#
loop_
_entity_poly.entity_id
_entity_poly.type
_entity_poly.pdbx_seq_one_letter_code
_entity_poly.pdbx_strand_id
1 'polypeptide(L)'
;MTPAIRSDLVDRLIELYCDWRAGCEHVRTAYKRFVDAPASDRAAAFAAYTAALDQEESASESYASQIRMIQSRAAGAAALASGADAVIG
;
A
#
# COMPACT_ATOMS: atom_id res chain seq x y z
N MET A 1 -10.21 16.59 22.09
CA MET A 1 -8.89 15.92 22.17
C MET A 1 -8.78 15.01 20.95
N THR A 2 -7.97 15.36 19.94
CA THR A 2 -7.87 14.55 18.70
C THR A 2 -7.24 13.20 19.06
N PRO A 3 -7.85 12.05 18.73
CA PRO A 3 -7.25 10.76 19.05
C PRO A 3 -5.89 10.66 18.36
N ALA A 4 -4.83 10.53 19.17
CA ALA A 4 -3.48 10.44 18.67
C ALA A 4 -3.32 9.10 17.94
N ILE A 5 -3.23 9.15 16.61
CA ILE A 5 -2.85 7.97 15.81
C ILE A 5 -1.43 7.62 16.21
N ARG A 6 -1.20 6.35 16.56
CA ARG A 6 0.14 5.90 16.94
C ARG A 6 1.12 6.07 15.78
N SER A 7 2.31 6.60 16.07
CA SER A 7 3.33 6.92 15.06
C SER A 7 3.76 5.70 14.25
N ASP A 8 3.85 4.52 14.86
CA ASP A 8 4.24 3.28 14.18
C ASP A 8 3.27 2.87 13.06
N LEU A 9 1.99 3.22 13.17
CA LEU A 9 1.02 2.95 12.10
C LEU A 9 1.24 3.87 10.90
N VAL A 10 1.64 5.11 11.16
CA VAL A 10 1.97 6.11 10.13
C VAL A 10 3.29 5.73 9.48
N ASP A 11 4.30 5.37 10.26
CA ASP A 11 5.60 4.92 9.76
C ASP A 11 5.42 3.70 8.84
N ARG A 12 4.65 2.69 9.29
CA ARG A 12 4.32 1.52 8.47
C ARG A 12 3.54 1.88 7.20
N LEU A 13 2.64 2.85 7.27
CA LEU A 13 1.89 3.33 6.10
C LEU A 13 2.84 3.98 5.07
N ILE A 14 3.80 4.77 5.53
CA ILE A 14 4.81 5.41 4.66
C ILE A 14 5.75 4.36 4.04
N GLU A 15 6.18 3.35 4.80
CA GLU A 15 6.94 2.22 4.25
C GLU A 15 6.19 1.53 3.10
N LEU A 16 4.93 1.14 3.34
CA LEU A 16 4.11 0.47 2.33
C LEU A 16 3.82 1.35 1.11
N TYR A 17 3.69 2.66 1.32
CA TYR A 17 3.59 3.62 0.21
C TYR A 17 4.87 3.64 -0.62
N CYS A 18 6.04 3.72 0.01
CA CYS A 18 7.33 3.68 -0.67
C CYS A 18 7.53 2.37 -1.44
N ASP A 19 7.19 1.23 -0.84
CA ASP A 19 7.27 -0.10 -1.47
C ASP A 19 6.38 -0.16 -2.72
N TRP A 20 5.14 0.31 -2.63
CA TRP A 20 4.23 0.37 -3.78
C TRP A 20 4.78 1.28 -4.88
N ARG A 21 5.29 2.47 -4.54
CA ARG A 21 5.88 3.39 -5.52
C ARG A 21 7.13 2.82 -6.19
N ALA A 22 7.97 2.10 -5.45
CA ALA A 22 9.11 1.37 -6.00
C ALA A 22 8.63 0.25 -6.94
N GLY A 23 7.55 -0.46 -6.59
CA GLY A 23 6.86 -1.41 -7.45
C GLY A 23 6.42 -0.79 -8.78
N CYS A 24 5.77 0.37 -8.77
CA CYS A 24 5.37 1.06 -10.01
C CYS A 24 6.58 1.38 -10.92
N GLU A 25 7.71 1.81 -10.35
CA GLU A 25 8.93 2.06 -11.12
C GLU A 25 9.56 0.77 -11.67
N HIS A 26 9.48 -0.32 -10.92
CA HIS A 26 9.92 -1.63 -11.37
C HIS A 26 9.07 -2.12 -12.55
N VAL A 27 7.74 -2.01 -12.48
CA VAL A 27 6.81 -2.30 -13.58
C VAL A 27 7.17 -1.49 -14.82
N ARG A 28 7.38 -0.18 -14.68
CA ARG A 28 7.76 0.70 -15.80
C ARG A 28 9.07 0.27 -16.45
N THR A 29 10.04 -0.15 -15.64
CA THR A 29 11.33 -0.65 -16.11
C THR A 29 11.19 -2.00 -16.83
N ALA A 30 10.43 -2.93 -16.26
CA ALA A 30 10.19 -4.25 -16.85
C ALA A 30 9.40 -4.15 -18.16
N TYR A 31 8.41 -3.27 -18.23
CA TYR A 31 7.67 -2.98 -19.45
C TYR A 31 8.60 -2.46 -20.57
N LYS A 32 9.45 -1.48 -20.26
CA LYS A 32 10.41 -0.95 -21.24
C LYS A 32 11.32 -2.07 -21.77
N ARG A 33 11.85 -2.91 -20.87
CA ARG A 33 12.69 -4.07 -21.25
C ARG A 33 11.93 -5.06 -22.12
N PHE A 34 10.67 -5.33 -21.82
CA PHE A 34 9.82 -6.20 -22.64
C PHE A 34 9.58 -5.64 -24.05
N VAL A 35 9.29 -4.34 -24.16
CA VAL A 35 9.08 -3.68 -25.47
C VAL A 35 10.35 -3.70 -26.31
N ASP A 36 11.50 -3.42 -25.69
CA ASP A 36 12.80 -3.36 -26.35
C ASP A 36 13.43 -4.76 -26.59
N ALA A 37 12.81 -5.84 -26.07
CA ALA A 37 13.37 -7.18 -26.15
C ALA A 37 13.35 -7.76 -27.58
N PRO A 38 14.45 -8.43 -28.01
CA PRO A 38 14.48 -9.18 -29.26
C PRO A 38 13.50 -10.36 -29.20
N ALA A 39 13.12 -10.89 -30.36
CA ALA A 39 12.11 -11.95 -30.46
C ALA A 39 12.48 -13.22 -29.65
N SER A 40 13.76 -13.54 -29.54
CA SER A 40 14.26 -14.69 -28.75
C SER A 40 13.97 -14.55 -27.25
N ASP A 41 13.99 -13.32 -26.73
CA ASP A 41 13.95 -13.05 -25.29
C ASP A 41 12.58 -12.51 -24.85
N ARG A 42 11.71 -12.19 -25.82
CA ARG A 42 10.42 -11.53 -25.61
C ARG A 42 9.52 -12.28 -24.63
N ALA A 43 9.49 -13.61 -24.68
CA ALA A 43 8.68 -14.42 -23.77
C ALA A 43 9.18 -14.31 -22.31
N ALA A 44 10.50 -14.37 -22.10
CA ALA A 44 11.10 -14.21 -20.79
C ALA A 44 10.92 -12.79 -20.24
N ALA A 45 11.09 -11.78 -21.10
CA ALA A 45 10.88 -10.38 -20.73
C ALA A 45 9.39 -10.08 -20.39
N PHE A 46 8.45 -10.71 -21.10
CA PHE A 46 7.03 -10.64 -20.78
C PHE A 46 6.72 -11.26 -19.42
N ALA A 47 7.26 -12.45 -19.14
CA ALA A 47 7.10 -13.10 -17.83
C ALA A 47 7.66 -12.24 -16.69
N ALA A 48 8.81 -11.60 -16.88
CA ALA A 48 9.38 -10.68 -15.90
C ALA A 48 8.51 -9.43 -15.69
N TYR A 49 7.90 -8.89 -16.76
CA TYR A 49 6.94 -7.79 -16.67
C TYR A 49 5.67 -8.20 -15.91
N THR A 50 5.11 -9.38 -16.18
CA THR A 50 3.95 -9.90 -15.44
C THR A 50 4.27 -10.09 -13.97
N ALA A 51 5.42 -10.69 -13.63
CA ALA A 51 5.83 -10.84 -12.24
C ALA A 51 6.00 -9.49 -11.51
N ALA A 52 6.46 -8.45 -12.22
CA ALA A 52 6.54 -7.10 -11.66
C ALA A 52 5.15 -6.49 -11.40
N LEU A 53 4.16 -6.77 -12.27
CA LEU A 53 2.77 -6.35 -12.05
C LEU A 53 2.17 -7.04 -10.81
N ASP A 54 2.32 -8.36 -10.69
CA ASP A 54 1.81 -9.11 -9.54
C ASP A 54 2.41 -8.59 -8.22
N GLN A 55 3.69 -8.25 -8.23
CA GLN A 55 4.37 -7.68 -7.07
C GLN A 55 3.85 -6.27 -6.74
N GLU A 56 3.63 -5.42 -7.74
CA GLU A 56 3.09 -4.07 -7.56
C GLU A 56 1.64 -4.10 -7.05
N GLU A 57 0.81 -5.00 -7.58
CA GLU A 57 -0.56 -5.23 -7.12
C GLU A 57 -0.55 -5.64 -5.63
N SER A 58 0.25 -6.64 -5.26
CA SER A 58 0.37 -7.09 -3.87
C SER A 58 0.83 -5.98 -2.90
N ALA A 59 1.74 -5.12 -3.34
CA ALA A 59 2.18 -3.95 -2.56
C ALA A 59 1.04 -2.92 -2.40
N SER A 60 0.28 -2.67 -3.48
CA SER A 60 -0.87 -1.77 -3.46
C SER A 60 -1.97 -2.25 -2.51
N GLU A 61 -2.24 -3.55 -2.49
CA GLU A 61 -3.22 -4.18 -1.60
C GLU A 61 -2.81 -4.07 -0.14
N SER A 62 -1.52 -4.28 0.15
CA SER A 62 -0.94 -4.14 1.49
C SER A 62 -1.07 -2.70 2.00
N TYR A 63 -0.76 -1.71 1.16
CA TYR A 63 -0.94 -0.30 1.46
C TYR A 63 -2.43 0.04 1.72
N ALA A 64 -3.34 -0.43 0.86
CA ALA A 64 -4.78 -0.22 1.01
C ALA A 64 -5.35 -0.88 2.27
N SER A 65 -4.83 -2.06 2.66
CA SER A 65 -5.18 -2.73 3.91
C SER A 65 -4.76 -1.93 5.13
N GLN A 66 -3.55 -1.35 5.11
CA GLN A 66 -3.04 -0.50 6.19
C GLN A 66 -3.89 0.77 6.36
N ILE A 67 -4.30 1.43 5.26
CA ILE A 67 -5.22 2.58 5.30
C ILE A 67 -6.52 2.19 6.00
N ARG A 68 -7.13 1.07 5.61
CA ARG A 68 -8.39 0.59 6.21
C ARG A 68 -8.23 0.32 7.71
N MET A 69 -7.10 -0.24 8.13
CA MET A 69 -6.81 -0.45 9.56
C MET A 69 -6.72 0.87 10.33
N ILE A 70 -6.02 1.87 9.80
CA ILE A 70 -5.90 3.20 10.43
C ILE A 70 -7.27 3.88 10.54
N GLN A 71 -8.07 3.84 9.47
CA GLN A 71 -9.43 4.39 9.46
C GLN A 71 -10.33 3.72 10.51
N SER A 72 -10.29 2.39 10.60
CA SER A 72 -11.06 1.63 11.60
C SER A 72 -10.66 2.01 13.03
N ARG A 73 -9.37 2.16 13.30
CA ARG A 73 -8.86 2.56 14.63
C ARG A 73 -9.25 4.00 14.98
N ALA A 74 -9.14 4.93 14.03
CA ALA A 74 -9.55 6.31 14.22
C ALA A 74 -11.06 6.41 14.53
N ALA A 75 -11.88 5.67 13.80
CA ALA A 75 -13.33 5.60 14.04
C ALA A 75 -13.67 4.99 15.42
N GLY A 76 -12.99 3.90 15.81
CA GLY A 76 -13.16 3.29 17.13
C GLY A 76 -12.77 4.22 18.28
N ALA A 77 -11.66 4.94 18.14
CA ALA A 77 -11.22 5.92 19.14
C ALA A 77 -12.22 7.09 19.29
N ALA A 78 -12.79 7.57 18.18
CA ALA A 78 -13.83 8.59 18.20
C ALA A 78 -15.11 8.10 18.89
N ALA A 79 -15.56 6.87 18.61
CA ALA A 79 -16.75 6.29 19.24
C ALA A 79 -16.59 6.11 20.75
N LEU A 80 -15.41 5.66 21.22
CA LEU A 80 -15.11 5.55 22.65
C LEU A 80 -15.10 6.92 23.34
N ALA A 81 -14.56 7.95 22.69
CA ALA A 81 -14.59 9.32 23.22
C ALA A 81 -16.02 9.86 23.34
N SER A 82 -16.85 9.67 22.31
CA SER A 82 -18.26 10.09 22.33
C SER A 82 -19.12 9.32 23.34
N GLY A 83 -18.82 8.04 23.60
CA GLY A 83 -19.51 7.24 24.60
C GLY A 83 -19.14 7.61 26.04
N ALA A 84 -17.88 7.99 26.29
CA ALA A 84 -17.43 8.46 27.60
C ALA A 84 -18.08 9.80 27.99
N ASP A 85 -18.28 10.71 27.04
CA ASP A 85 -19.01 11.97 27.26
C ASP A 85 -20.48 11.74 27.61
N ALA A 86 -21.09 10.64 27.15
CA ALA A 86 -22.50 10.30 27.41
C ALA A 86 -22.74 9.58 28.76
N VAL A 87 -21.71 9.04 29.41
CA VAL A 87 -21.82 8.30 30.68
C VAL A 87 -21.59 9.21 31.91
N ILE A 88 -20.98 10.38 31.73
CA ILE A 88 -20.68 11.33 32.81
C ILE A 88 -21.71 12.49 32.89
N GLY A 89 -22.62 12.60 31.91
CA GLY A 89 -23.74 13.55 31.91
C GLY A 89 -25.04 12.95 32.46
#